data_AF-M0A3W1-F1
#
_entry.id   AF-M0A3W1-F1
#
_cell.length_a   1.000
_cell.length_b   1.000
_cell.length_c   1.000
_cell.angle_alpha   90.00
_cell.angle_beta   90.00
_cell.angle_gamma   90.00
#
_symmetry.space_group_name_H-M   'P 1'
#
loop_
_entity.id
_entity.type
_entity.pdbx_description
1 polymer ?
#
loop_
_entity_poly.entity_id
_entity_poly.type
_entity_poly.pdbx_seq_one_letter_code
_entity_poly.pdbx_strand_id
1 'polypeptide(L)'
;MAMESNPTADAQSTATSTLDTTATAASNATTTAGDRNEPIITVRNLQTSFFTDKEVIRAVDGVDFDIRPGETVGVVGESGSGKSVTARSIMGLVDSPGHVLEGSSIRFQHVPTLRSFATTFAGRTVSLDELEAEHDPTSLFDHPEIDATPSTFGYDDREEATLEDFVGAYGDTLEFIGADECVFVRDGGTDDPESITDGFVELTRCTGEIQRKMRGGRIAMVFQDPLTSLNPVYTVGNQLEETLRLHQDLSGQAATEEAIELLEAVGIPDARRRVTEYPHQFSGGMRQRAVIAMALACDPEVLICDEPTTALDVTIQAQILDLLKELQHERDLGILFITHDMGVIAEVTDRVNVMYAGEIVETAGVHSLFGDPKHPYTQGLLESIPGRQQGERLQTIEGNVPTPNEPATYCRFAPRCPKAFSDCEAVHPETVPVGDGHPEDEQAAHTAACLLYVDEYTAAAHPSGRTPDQGAGEVKATGGNADAATDTETETPRGDDR
;
A
#
# COMPACT_ATOMS: atom_id res chain seq x y z
N MET A 1 32.02 -54.18 67.84
CA MET A 1 31.10 -53.05 68.07
C MET A 1 30.92 -52.41 66.70
N ALA A 2 29.66 -52.26 66.30
CA ALA A 2 29.08 -51.85 65.02
C ALA A 2 29.95 -51.19 63.91
N MET A 3 29.63 -51.63 62.68
CA MET A 3 29.49 -50.89 61.40
C MET A 3 30.78 -50.49 60.67
N GLU A 4 31.14 -51.22 59.59
CA GLU A 4 30.77 -51.00 58.16
C GLU A 4 31.82 -50.08 57.49
N SER A 5 32.33 -50.27 56.28
CA SER A 5 32.39 -51.36 55.31
C SER A 5 33.35 -50.85 54.21
N ASN A 6 34.43 -51.58 53.94
CA ASN A 6 35.22 -51.52 52.69
C ASN A 6 34.43 -52.31 51.60
N PRO A 7 34.76 -52.35 50.28
CA PRO A 7 35.94 -51.82 49.58
C PRO A 7 35.73 -51.29 48.12
N THR A 8 36.86 -50.81 47.58
CA THR A 8 37.33 -50.59 46.19
C THR A 8 36.70 -51.35 45.00
N ALA A 9 36.63 -50.70 43.82
CA ALA A 9 37.24 -51.19 42.56
C ALA A 9 37.15 -50.18 41.39
N ASP A 10 38.10 -50.32 40.45
CA ASP A 10 38.50 -49.45 39.35
C ASP A 10 37.59 -49.37 38.10
N ALA A 11 37.88 -48.31 37.32
CA ALA A 11 38.08 -48.29 35.86
C ALA A 11 36.99 -47.73 34.91
N GLN A 12 37.54 -46.94 33.96
CA GLN A 12 37.13 -46.65 32.56
C GLN A 12 36.34 -45.37 32.23
N SER A 13 37.08 -44.46 31.57
CA SER A 13 36.80 -43.90 30.24
C SER A 13 35.49 -43.13 30.03
N THR A 14 35.58 -41.81 29.89
CA THR A 14 34.81 -41.04 28.90
C THR A 14 35.55 -39.77 28.52
N ALA A 15 35.68 -39.56 27.22
CA ALA A 15 36.26 -38.38 26.60
C ALA A 15 35.29 -37.18 26.66
N THR A 16 35.82 -35.97 26.73
CA THR A 16 35.05 -34.78 26.37
C THR A 16 35.96 -33.82 25.59
N SER A 17 35.64 -33.74 24.30
CA SER A 17 36.22 -32.88 23.27
C SER A 17 35.68 -31.47 23.43
N THR A 18 36.56 -30.48 23.59
CA THR A 18 36.27 -29.06 23.41
C THR A 18 36.92 -28.64 22.09
N LEU A 19 36.10 -28.36 21.08
CA LEU A 19 36.51 -27.65 19.88
C LEU A 19 35.57 -26.45 19.74
N ASP A 20 36.20 -25.28 19.80
CA ASP A 20 35.66 -23.97 19.47
C ASP A 20 35.02 -23.99 18.08
N THR A 21 33.77 -23.53 18.01
CA THR A 21 33.16 -23.07 16.76
C THR A 21 32.79 -21.61 16.98
N THR A 22 33.54 -20.73 16.32
CA THR A 22 33.25 -19.31 16.19
C THR A 22 31.95 -19.14 15.39
N ALA A 23 30.87 -18.79 16.09
CA ALA A 23 29.64 -18.30 15.48
C ALA A 23 29.80 -16.79 15.21
N THR A 24 29.75 -16.43 13.93
CA THR A 24 29.66 -15.06 13.45
C THR A 24 28.27 -14.53 13.79
N ALA A 25 28.15 -13.77 14.87
CA ALA A 25 26.96 -12.99 15.17
C ALA A 25 26.88 -11.84 14.16
N ALA A 26 25.84 -11.85 13.31
CA ALA A 26 25.44 -10.67 12.56
C ALA A 26 25.01 -9.59 13.56
N SER A 27 25.64 -8.42 13.46
CA SER A 27 25.44 -7.29 14.34
C SER A 27 24.13 -6.59 14.01
N ASN A 28 23.13 -6.70 14.87
CA ASN A 28 21.93 -5.84 14.83
C ASN A 28 22.36 -4.38 15.00
N ALA A 29 22.40 -3.64 13.89
CA ALA A 29 22.51 -2.20 13.92
C ALA A 29 21.23 -1.65 14.57
N THR A 30 21.40 -0.96 15.70
CA THR A 30 20.30 -0.33 16.43
C THR A 30 19.82 0.88 15.61
N THR A 31 18.65 0.76 15.00
CA THR A 31 17.90 1.85 14.38
C THR A 31 17.73 2.99 15.39
N THR A 32 18.37 4.13 15.13
CA THR A 32 18.25 5.34 15.95
C THR A 32 16.83 5.89 15.86
N ALA A 33 16.29 6.40 16.97
CA ALA A 33 14.90 6.89 17.08
C ALA A 33 14.49 8.02 16.11
N GLY A 34 15.42 8.58 15.32
CA GLY A 34 15.13 9.52 14.23
C GLY A 34 14.66 8.86 12.93
N ASP A 35 14.96 7.57 12.73
CA ASP A 35 14.68 6.79 11.51
C ASP A 35 13.20 6.35 11.42
N ARG A 36 12.45 6.45 12.53
CA ARG A 36 11.05 6.00 12.60
C ARG A 36 10.04 6.96 11.98
N ASN A 37 10.46 8.18 11.63
CA ASN A 37 9.55 9.17 11.08
C ASN A 37 9.50 9.13 9.54
N GLU A 38 10.51 8.53 8.91
CA GLU A 38 10.58 8.37 7.47
C GLU A 38 9.76 7.16 7.00
N PRO A 39 9.05 7.28 5.89
CA PRO A 39 8.26 6.18 5.35
C PRO A 39 9.17 5.11 4.73
N ILE A 40 8.88 3.84 5.02
CA ILE A 40 9.56 2.72 4.37
C ILE A 40 8.99 2.42 2.99
N ILE A 41 7.70 2.70 2.78
CA ILE A 41 7.09 2.71 1.44
C ILE A 41 6.41 4.04 1.22
N THR A 42 6.67 4.63 0.06
CA THR A 42 6.02 5.84 -0.42
C THR A 42 5.35 5.53 -1.76
N VAL A 43 4.02 5.67 -1.81
CA VAL A 43 3.21 5.49 -3.01
C VAL A 43 2.78 6.87 -3.50
N ARG A 44 3.10 7.19 -4.75
CA ARG A 44 2.73 8.46 -5.39
C ARG A 44 2.03 8.22 -6.71
N ASN A 45 0.91 8.91 -6.91
CA ASN A 45 0.09 8.89 -8.13
C ASN A 45 -0.11 7.47 -8.68
N LEU A 46 -0.39 6.50 -7.81
CA LEU A 46 -0.52 5.12 -8.27
C LEU A 46 -1.77 4.99 -9.14
N GLN A 47 -1.55 4.61 -10.39
CA GLN A 47 -2.60 4.37 -11.37
C GLN A 47 -2.47 2.95 -11.92
N THR A 48 -3.55 2.18 -11.86
CA THR A 48 -3.58 0.81 -12.39
C THR A 48 -4.84 0.62 -13.23
N SER A 49 -4.66 0.31 -14.51
CA SER A 49 -5.75 0.13 -15.46
C SER A 49 -5.76 -1.24 -16.13
N PHE A 50 -6.95 -1.77 -16.40
CA PHE A 50 -7.18 -3.01 -17.13
C PHE A 50 -7.75 -2.71 -18.51
N PHE A 51 -7.06 -3.16 -19.56
CA PHE A 51 -7.41 -2.90 -20.96
C PHE A 51 -8.17 -4.09 -21.54
N THR A 52 -9.50 -4.06 -21.46
CA THR A 52 -10.34 -5.12 -22.02
C THR A 52 -10.83 -4.74 -23.42
N ASP A 53 -11.32 -5.71 -24.19
CA ASP A 53 -11.89 -5.47 -25.51
C ASP A 53 -13.10 -4.52 -25.49
N LYS A 54 -13.76 -4.34 -24.33
CA LYS A 54 -14.98 -3.54 -24.18
C LYS A 54 -14.70 -2.15 -23.65
N GLU A 55 -13.85 -2.06 -22.64
CA GLU A 55 -13.57 -0.82 -21.92
C GLU A 55 -12.22 -0.89 -21.19
N VAL A 56 -11.69 0.27 -20.85
CA VAL A 56 -10.56 0.41 -19.94
C VAL A 56 -11.12 0.59 -18.53
N ILE A 57 -10.64 -0.20 -17.56
CA ILE A 57 -11.08 -0.09 -16.16
C ILE A 57 -9.93 0.47 -15.34
N ARG A 58 -10.08 1.69 -14.82
CA ARG A 58 -9.11 2.39 -13.95
C ARG A 58 -9.29 1.95 -12.50
N ALA A 59 -8.82 0.74 -12.18
CA ALA A 59 -9.06 0.11 -10.88
C ALA A 59 -8.38 0.82 -9.70
N VAL A 60 -7.29 1.54 -9.96
CA VAL A 60 -6.63 2.47 -9.03
C VAL A 60 -6.31 3.73 -9.84
N ASP A 61 -6.59 4.90 -9.29
CA ASP A 61 -6.55 6.16 -10.05
C ASP A 61 -6.04 7.31 -9.17
N GLY A 62 -4.73 7.58 -9.22
CA GLY A 62 -4.12 8.70 -8.49
C GLY A 62 -4.07 8.49 -6.98
N VAL A 63 -3.63 7.30 -6.54
CA VAL A 63 -3.55 6.96 -5.11
C VAL A 63 -2.21 7.35 -4.51
N ASP A 64 -2.25 8.14 -3.44
CA ASP A 64 -1.09 8.58 -2.66
C ASP A 64 -1.21 8.15 -1.21
N PHE A 65 -0.18 7.49 -0.68
CA PHE A 65 -0.02 7.25 0.75
C PHE A 65 1.40 6.80 1.07
N ASP A 66 1.70 6.72 2.35
CA ASP A 66 2.97 6.23 2.88
C ASP A 66 2.74 5.15 3.93
N ILE A 67 3.75 4.32 4.17
CA ILE A 67 3.79 3.33 5.26
C ILE A 67 5.09 3.56 6.01
N ARG A 68 5.01 3.80 7.33
CA ARG A 68 6.21 3.92 8.18
C ARG A 68 6.58 2.60 8.84
N PRO A 69 7.85 2.44 9.28
CA PRO A 69 8.25 1.35 10.15
C PRO A 69 7.37 1.30 11.41
N GLY A 70 6.90 0.11 11.75
CA GLY A 70 6.03 -0.12 12.91
C GLY A 70 4.65 0.54 12.84
N GLU A 71 4.21 1.10 11.71
CA GLU A 71 2.86 1.65 11.51
C GLU A 71 1.95 0.61 10.82
N THR A 72 0.70 0.50 11.27
CA THR A 72 -0.34 -0.23 10.54
C THR A 72 -1.25 0.76 9.80
N VAL A 73 -1.12 0.78 8.48
CA VAL A 73 -1.94 1.60 7.57
C VAL A 73 -3.10 0.76 7.03
N GLY A 74 -4.31 1.19 7.31
CA GLY A 74 -5.54 0.58 6.82
C GLY A 74 -5.94 1.07 5.43
N VAL A 75 -6.45 0.19 4.58
CA VAL A 75 -7.18 0.55 3.37
C VAL A 75 -8.55 -0.12 3.40
N VAL A 76 -9.60 0.69 3.36
CA VAL A 76 -10.99 0.21 3.53
C VAL A 76 -11.94 0.78 2.48
N GLY A 77 -13.00 0.06 2.19
CA GLY A 77 -14.00 0.43 1.19
C GLY A 77 -14.83 -0.76 0.73
N GLU A 78 -15.88 -0.49 -0.04
CA GLU A 78 -16.76 -1.52 -0.61
C GLU A 78 -16.00 -2.46 -1.57
N SER A 79 -16.59 -3.63 -1.84
CA SER A 79 -16.04 -4.55 -2.85
C SER A 79 -15.96 -3.85 -4.22
N GLY A 80 -14.84 -4.03 -4.93
CA GLY A 80 -14.59 -3.37 -6.21
C GLY A 80 -14.05 -1.94 -6.13
N SER A 81 -13.74 -1.40 -4.94
CA SER A 81 -13.19 -0.05 -4.81
C SER A 81 -11.71 0.10 -5.22
N GLY A 82 -10.98 -1.00 -5.43
CA GLY A 82 -9.57 -1.00 -5.88
C GLY A 82 -8.54 -1.52 -4.86
N LYS A 83 -8.93 -1.78 -3.61
CA LYS A 83 -8.01 -2.13 -2.50
C LYS A 83 -6.99 -3.24 -2.81
N SER A 84 -7.47 -4.40 -3.26
CA SER A 84 -6.60 -5.54 -3.58
C SER A 84 -5.74 -5.28 -4.82
N VAL A 85 -6.20 -4.43 -5.75
CA VAL A 85 -5.40 -4.01 -6.91
C VAL A 85 -4.26 -3.10 -6.47
N THR A 86 -4.48 -2.21 -5.50
CA THR A 86 -3.42 -1.39 -4.88
C THR A 86 -2.29 -2.27 -4.32
N ALA A 87 -2.62 -3.26 -3.49
CA ALA A 87 -1.63 -4.21 -2.96
C ALA A 87 -0.88 -4.99 -4.06
N ARG A 88 -1.61 -5.48 -5.07
CA ARG A 88 -0.99 -6.19 -6.19
C ARG A 88 -0.08 -5.28 -7.02
N SER A 89 -0.40 -3.99 -7.13
CA SER A 89 0.42 -3.02 -7.86
C SER A 89 1.76 -2.79 -7.14
N ILE A 90 1.74 -2.61 -5.82
CA ILE A 90 2.96 -2.52 -4.98
C ILE A 90 3.81 -3.78 -5.14
N MET A 91 3.17 -4.95 -5.12
CA MET A 91 3.88 -6.22 -5.32
C MET A 91 4.29 -6.47 -6.77
N GLY A 92 3.86 -5.69 -7.76
CA GLY A 92 4.04 -5.95 -9.19
C GLY A 92 3.33 -7.21 -9.71
N LEU A 93 2.27 -7.66 -9.03
CA LEU A 93 1.46 -8.85 -9.35
C LEU A 93 0.23 -8.53 -10.21
N VAL A 94 0.21 -7.35 -10.84
CA VAL A 94 -0.82 -6.99 -11.81
C VAL A 94 -0.43 -7.62 -13.14
N ASP A 95 -1.17 -8.65 -13.54
CA ASP A 95 -0.98 -9.34 -14.82
C ASP A 95 -1.89 -8.77 -15.90
N SER A 96 -1.47 -8.94 -17.16
CA SER A 96 -2.29 -8.64 -18.35
C SER A 96 -3.70 -9.22 -18.21
N PRO A 97 -4.76 -8.44 -18.50
CA PRO A 97 -4.74 -7.15 -19.22
C PRO A 97 -4.51 -5.91 -18.33
N GLY A 98 -4.12 -6.08 -17.08
CA GLY A 98 -3.81 -4.99 -16.15
C GLY A 98 -2.38 -4.48 -16.30
N HIS A 99 -2.20 -3.17 -16.14
CA HIS A 99 -0.89 -2.52 -16.08
C HIS A 99 -0.91 -1.38 -15.06
N VAL A 100 0.17 -1.26 -14.30
CA VAL A 100 0.50 0.00 -13.60
C VAL A 100 0.89 1.01 -14.68
N LEU A 101 0.26 2.18 -14.66
CA LEU A 101 0.47 3.20 -15.67
C LEU A 101 1.72 4.03 -15.35
N GLU A 102 2.32 4.57 -16.40
CA GLU A 102 3.31 5.64 -16.30
C GLU A 102 2.73 6.82 -15.50
N GLY A 103 3.59 7.54 -14.78
CA GLY A 103 3.17 8.50 -13.77
C GLY A 103 3.14 7.93 -12.34
N SER A 104 3.10 6.61 -12.18
CA SER A 104 3.08 5.95 -10.86
C SER A 104 4.49 5.75 -10.30
N SER A 105 4.71 6.07 -9.03
CA SER A 105 5.96 5.78 -8.32
C SER A 105 5.67 5.04 -7.01
N ILE A 106 6.44 3.98 -6.75
CA ILE A 106 6.35 3.17 -5.54
C ILE A 106 7.77 2.98 -5.00
N ARG A 107 8.16 3.83 -4.06
CA ARG A 107 9.51 3.88 -3.51
C ARG A 107 9.60 3.03 -2.25
N PHE A 108 10.62 2.17 -2.19
CA PHE A 108 10.98 1.43 -0.99
C PHE A 108 12.26 2.00 -0.38
N GLN A 109 12.16 2.53 0.84
CA GLN A 109 13.17 3.35 1.51
C GLN A 109 13.69 2.62 2.76
N HIS A 110 14.66 1.72 2.55
CA HIS A 110 15.33 1.03 3.64
C HIS A 110 16.82 0.98 3.37
N VAL A 111 17.60 1.77 4.11
CA VAL A 111 19.04 1.96 3.88
C VAL A 111 19.80 0.64 3.82
N PRO A 112 19.63 -0.32 4.76
CA PRO A 112 20.31 -1.62 4.67
C PRO A 112 20.03 -2.37 3.35
N THR A 113 18.79 -2.30 2.86
CA THR A 113 18.41 -2.89 1.56
C THR A 113 19.07 -2.15 0.41
N LEU A 114 19.09 -0.81 0.45
CA LEU A 114 19.74 0.01 -0.57
C LEU A 114 21.22 -0.32 -0.70
N ARG A 115 21.96 -0.38 0.42
CA ARG A 115 23.38 -0.74 0.43
C ARG A 115 23.62 -2.14 -0.16
N SER A 116 22.81 -3.11 0.26
CA SER A 116 22.85 -4.48 -0.23
C SER A 116 22.62 -4.55 -1.74
N PHE A 117 21.63 -3.79 -2.23
CA PHE A 117 21.24 -3.80 -3.64
C PHE A 117 22.23 -3.00 -4.51
N ALA A 118 22.72 -1.86 -4.05
CA ALA A 118 23.79 -1.13 -4.73
C ALA A 118 25.06 -1.97 -4.88
N THR A 119 25.40 -2.76 -3.86
CA THR A 119 26.52 -3.72 -3.93
C THR A 119 26.27 -4.84 -4.94
N THR A 120 25.06 -5.43 -4.91
CA THR A 120 24.73 -6.62 -5.73
C THR A 120 24.41 -6.26 -7.18
N PHE A 121 23.83 -5.09 -7.41
CA PHE A 121 23.29 -4.62 -8.68
C PHE A 121 23.85 -3.24 -9.03
N ALA A 122 25.17 -3.08 -8.94
CA ALA A 122 25.85 -1.80 -9.21
C ALA A 122 25.46 -1.18 -10.58
N GLY A 123 25.29 -2.01 -11.63
CA GLY A 123 24.85 -1.54 -12.96
C GLY A 123 23.36 -1.16 -13.07
N ARG A 124 22.62 -1.15 -11.95
CA ARG A 124 21.21 -0.71 -11.85
C ARG A 124 21.04 0.43 -10.83
N THR A 125 22.15 0.99 -10.37
CA THR A 125 22.20 1.99 -9.29
C THR A 125 22.59 3.35 -9.86
N VAL A 126 21.84 4.37 -9.50
CA VAL A 126 21.96 5.73 -10.05
C VAL A 126 22.10 6.73 -8.90
N SER A 127 22.99 7.71 -9.07
CA SER A 127 23.08 8.86 -8.16
C SER A 127 22.11 9.94 -8.61
N LEU A 128 21.23 10.36 -7.70
CA LEU A 128 20.29 11.46 -7.98
C LEU A 128 21.00 12.80 -8.03
N ASP A 129 21.98 13.04 -7.15
CA ASP A 129 22.81 14.26 -7.17
C ASP A 129 23.51 14.48 -8.53
N GLU A 130 24.01 13.39 -9.14
CA GLU A 130 24.63 13.46 -10.47
C GLU A 130 23.61 13.79 -11.55
N LEU A 131 22.41 13.20 -11.49
CA LEU A 131 21.36 13.48 -12.44
C LEU A 131 20.79 14.90 -12.29
N GLU A 132 20.60 15.40 -11.06
CA GLU A 132 20.12 16.75 -10.78
C GLU A 132 21.12 17.83 -11.21
N ALA A 133 22.41 17.50 -11.29
CA ALA A 133 23.40 18.39 -11.87
C ALA A 133 23.26 18.55 -13.40
N GLU A 134 22.64 17.58 -14.08
CA GLU A 134 22.47 17.53 -15.53
C GLU A 134 21.05 17.92 -16.00
N HIS A 135 20.05 17.70 -15.15
CA HIS A 135 18.63 17.87 -15.48
C HIS A 135 17.90 18.74 -14.45
N ASP A 136 17.18 19.76 -14.93
CA ASP A 136 16.33 20.63 -14.11
C ASP A 136 14.90 20.06 -14.04
N PRO A 137 14.44 19.60 -12.86
CA PRO A 137 13.11 19.01 -12.69
C PRO A 137 11.97 19.93 -13.15
N THR A 138 12.11 21.24 -12.93
CA THR A 138 11.05 22.21 -13.25
C THR A 138 10.79 22.31 -14.75
N SER A 139 11.82 22.03 -15.57
CA SER A 139 11.75 22.03 -17.02
C SER A 139 11.11 20.76 -17.60
N LEU A 140 11.05 19.67 -16.81
CA LEU A 140 10.51 18.39 -17.25
C LEU A 140 9.00 18.44 -17.45
N PHE A 141 8.27 19.27 -16.69
CA PHE A 141 6.85 19.50 -16.91
C PHE A 141 6.51 20.03 -18.32
N ASP A 142 7.47 20.66 -19.01
CA ASP A 142 7.28 21.15 -20.38
C ASP A 142 7.60 20.07 -21.45
N HIS A 143 8.02 18.86 -21.04
CA HIS A 143 8.32 17.76 -21.97
C HIS A 143 7.02 17.24 -22.61
N PRO A 144 6.96 17.05 -23.94
CA PRO A 144 5.71 16.71 -24.64
C PRO A 144 5.14 15.32 -24.30
N GLU A 145 5.97 14.45 -23.71
CA GLU A 145 5.57 13.09 -23.31
C GLU A 145 5.33 12.97 -21.80
N ILE A 146 5.51 14.06 -21.02
CA ILE A 146 5.11 14.11 -19.62
C ILE A 146 3.69 14.66 -19.53
N ASP A 147 2.78 13.82 -19.06
CA ASP A 147 1.42 14.21 -18.67
C ASP A 147 1.35 14.29 -17.15
N ALA A 148 2.02 15.29 -16.58
CA ALA A 148 2.07 15.55 -15.13
C ALA A 148 1.91 17.05 -14.84
N THR A 149 1.27 17.35 -13.73
CA THR A 149 1.24 18.68 -13.09
C THR A 149 1.93 18.59 -11.73
N PRO A 150 2.31 19.71 -11.08
CA PRO A 150 2.83 19.67 -9.71
C PRO A 150 1.91 18.89 -8.76
N SER A 151 0.59 19.05 -8.91
CA SER A 151 -0.41 18.31 -8.14
C SER A 151 -0.41 16.80 -8.38
N THR A 152 0.08 16.31 -9.52
CA THR A 152 0.32 14.87 -9.75
C THR A 152 1.30 14.29 -8.75
N PHE A 153 2.25 15.09 -8.27
CA PHE A 153 3.22 14.68 -7.25
C PHE A 153 2.85 15.19 -5.84
N GLY A 154 1.70 15.84 -5.70
CA GLY A 154 1.21 16.39 -4.44
C GLY A 154 1.75 17.78 -4.09
N TYR A 155 2.26 18.54 -5.07
CA TYR A 155 2.78 19.89 -4.86
C TYR A 155 1.83 20.97 -5.40
N ASP A 156 1.86 22.15 -4.77
CA ASP A 156 1.16 23.33 -5.25
C ASP A 156 1.98 24.05 -6.35
N ASP A 157 3.30 24.11 -6.17
CA ASP A 157 4.23 24.81 -7.06
C ASP A 157 5.20 23.85 -7.77
N ARG A 158 5.59 24.19 -9.01
CA ARG A 158 6.50 23.36 -9.82
C ARG A 158 7.91 23.30 -9.25
N GLU A 159 8.30 24.33 -8.49
CA GLU A 159 9.61 24.46 -7.87
C GLU A 159 9.83 23.48 -6.72
N GLU A 160 8.75 22.85 -6.23
CA GLU A 160 8.82 21.80 -5.20
C GLU A 160 9.12 20.41 -5.79
N ALA A 161 8.94 20.23 -7.11
CA ALA A 161 9.19 18.96 -7.77
C ALA A 161 10.68 18.62 -7.78
N THR A 162 10.99 17.37 -7.45
CA THR A 162 12.34 16.83 -7.45
C THR A 162 12.55 15.91 -8.64
N LEU A 163 13.80 15.58 -8.98
CA LEU A 163 14.03 14.62 -10.06
C LEU A 163 13.49 13.22 -9.72
N GLU A 164 13.40 12.90 -8.43
CA GLU A 164 12.85 11.63 -7.92
C GLU A 164 11.42 11.38 -8.37
N ASP A 165 10.65 12.46 -8.50
CA ASP A 165 9.26 12.42 -8.93
C ASP A 165 9.15 11.97 -10.39
N PHE A 166 10.17 12.24 -11.19
CA PHE A 166 10.22 11.86 -12.60
C PHE A 166 10.96 10.55 -12.86
N VAL A 167 12.03 10.22 -12.12
CA VAL A 167 12.82 9.01 -12.40
C VAL A 167 11.99 7.73 -12.23
N GLY A 168 11.11 7.70 -11.22
CA GLY A 168 10.25 6.55 -10.97
C GLY A 168 9.03 6.50 -11.88
N ALA A 169 8.45 7.67 -12.15
CA ALA A 169 7.19 7.80 -12.87
C ALA A 169 7.33 7.84 -14.39
N TYR A 170 8.42 8.42 -14.91
CA TYR A 170 8.64 8.74 -16.34
C TYR A 170 10.05 8.37 -16.85
N GLY A 171 10.81 7.59 -16.07
CA GLY A 171 12.22 7.33 -16.34
C GLY A 171 12.53 6.72 -17.71
N ASP A 172 11.64 5.87 -18.25
CA ASP A 172 11.82 5.27 -19.58
C ASP A 172 11.56 6.26 -20.71
N THR A 173 10.57 7.13 -20.54
CA THR A 173 10.19 8.17 -21.53
C THR A 173 11.24 9.26 -21.63
N LEU A 174 11.90 9.57 -20.52
CA LEU A 174 12.86 10.67 -20.47
C LEU A 174 14.27 10.27 -20.93
N GLU A 175 14.53 8.98 -21.15
CA GLU A 175 15.79 8.41 -21.65
C GLU A 175 17.08 8.83 -20.89
N PHE A 176 16.97 9.47 -19.72
CA PHE A 176 18.13 9.85 -18.89
C PHE A 176 18.58 8.72 -17.95
N ILE A 177 17.76 7.69 -17.76
CA ILE A 177 18.13 6.46 -17.04
C ILE A 177 17.93 5.22 -17.91
N GLY A 178 18.70 4.17 -17.64
CA GLY A 178 18.55 2.86 -18.26
C GLY A 178 17.24 2.17 -17.85
N ALA A 179 16.67 1.38 -18.77
CA ALA A 179 15.39 0.67 -18.57
C ALA A 179 15.37 -0.28 -17.35
N ASP A 180 16.54 -0.74 -16.89
CA ASP A 180 16.66 -1.63 -15.73
C ASP A 180 17.14 -0.88 -14.46
N GLU A 181 17.50 0.40 -14.54
CA GLU A 181 17.93 1.16 -13.37
C GLU A 181 16.75 1.42 -12.42
N CYS A 182 16.90 1.01 -11.16
CA CYS A 182 15.80 1.03 -10.19
C CYS A 182 16.26 1.24 -8.75
N VAL A 183 17.56 1.45 -8.51
CA VAL A 183 18.11 1.81 -7.21
C VAL A 183 18.62 3.23 -7.32
N PHE A 184 18.06 4.15 -6.54
CA PHE A 184 18.37 5.56 -6.60
C PHE A 184 18.97 6.00 -5.26
N VAL A 185 20.14 6.62 -5.32
CA VAL A 185 20.88 7.09 -4.15
C VAL A 185 20.74 8.60 -4.07
N ARG A 186 20.18 9.08 -2.96
CA ARG A 186 20.04 10.52 -2.67
C ARG A 186 21.28 11.06 -1.96
N ASP A 187 21.81 10.33 -0.99
CA ASP A 187 23.03 10.72 -0.25
C ASP A 187 23.98 9.52 -0.11
N GLY A 188 25.27 9.79 -0.33
CA GLY A 188 26.34 8.81 -0.44
C GLY A 188 26.78 8.52 -1.88
N GLY A 189 27.74 7.61 -2.03
CA GLY A 189 28.34 7.24 -3.31
C GLY A 189 27.85 5.91 -3.85
N THR A 190 27.54 5.86 -5.15
CA THR A 190 27.21 4.61 -5.87
C THR A 190 28.40 3.64 -5.93
N ASP A 191 29.63 4.17 -5.95
CA ASP A 191 30.88 3.40 -5.92
C ASP A 191 31.26 2.89 -4.51
N ASP A 192 30.68 3.46 -3.45
CA ASP A 192 30.88 3.06 -2.06
C ASP A 192 29.53 2.84 -1.36
N PRO A 193 28.89 1.67 -1.56
CA PRO A 193 27.56 1.40 -1.01
C PRO A 193 27.45 1.57 0.52
N GLU A 194 28.54 1.43 1.27
CA GLU A 194 28.51 1.65 2.73
C GLU A 194 28.36 3.11 3.13
N SER A 195 28.69 4.03 2.22
CA SER A 195 28.49 5.47 2.42
C SER A 195 27.04 5.92 2.20
N ILE A 196 26.19 5.08 1.61
CA ILE A 196 24.78 5.42 1.33
C ILE A 196 24.03 5.64 2.64
N THR A 197 23.48 6.83 2.81
CA THR A 197 22.67 7.25 3.96
C THR A 197 21.22 7.43 3.58
N ASP A 198 20.91 7.65 2.30
CA ASP A 198 19.56 7.93 1.84
C ASP A 198 19.35 7.56 0.36
N GLY A 199 18.12 7.22 0.00
CA GLY A 199 17.71 6.80 -1.33
C GLY A 199 16.48 5.91 -1.32
N PHE A 200 16.20 5.27 -2.45
CA PHE A 200 15.08 4.34 -2.59
C PHE A 200 15.27 3.32 -3.70
N VAL A 201 14.55 2.21 -3.60
CA VAL A 201 14.34 1.27 -4.69
C VAL A 201 12.98 1.56 -5.31
N GLU A 202 12.93 1.85 -6.61
CA GLU A 202 11.68 2.04 -7.34
C GLU A 202 11.09 0.68 -7.74
N LEU A 203 9.98 0.31 -7.12
CA LEU A 203 9.37 -1.01 -7.30
C LEU A 203 8.73 -1.17 -8.68
N THR A 204 8.24 -0.09 -9.30
CA THR A 204 7.64 -0.14 -10.64
C THR A 204 8.65 -0.55 -11.72
N ARG A 205 9.94 -0.24 -11.49
CA ARG A 205 11.07 -0.55 -12.38
C ARG A 205 11.79 -1.86 -12.02
N CYS A 206 11.41 -2.50 -10.92
CA CYS A 206 12.04 -3.74 -10.48
C CYS A 206 11.66 -4.92 -11.38
N THR A 207 12.67 -5.50 -12.04
CA THR A 207 12.52 -6.65 -12.96
C THR A 207 13.48 -7.78 -12.59
N GLY A 208 13.09 -9.02 -12.89
CA GLY A 208 13.99 -10.18 -12.80
C GLY A 208 14.43 -10.51 -11.37
N GLU A 209 15.73 -10.50 -11.11
CA GLU A 209 16.28 -10.91 -9.81
C GLU A 209 15.98 -9.93 -8.68
N ILE A 210 16.08 -8.62 -8.94
CA ILE A 210 15.83 -7.61 -7.90
C ILE A 210 14.37 -7.69 -7.41
N GLN A 211 13.42 -7.88 -8.33
CA GLN A 211 12.01 -8.05 -8.00
C GLN A 211 11.77 -9.29 -7.13
N ARG A 212 12.49 -10.39 -7.40
CA ARG A 212 12.43 -11.60 -6.55
C ARG A 212 13.07 -11.40 -5.19
N LYS A 213 14.08 -10.55 -5.05
CA LYS A 213 14.66 -10.20 -3.74
C LYS A 213 13.76 -9.27 -2.94
N MET A 214 13.07 -8.35 -3.61
CA MET A 214 12.03 -7.51 -2.98
C MET A 214 10.85 -8.36 -2.51
N ARG A 215 10.27 -9.17 -3.39
CA ARG A 215 9.13 -10.04 -3.07
C ARG A 215 9.54 -11.17 -2.14
N GLY A 216 8.81 -11.33 -1.06
CA GLY A 216 9.07 -12.37 -0.08
C GLY A 216 10.29 -12.09 0.79
N GLY A 217 11.28 -11.31 0.34
CA GLY A 217 12.48 -10.96 1.14
C GLY A 217 12.40 -9.63 1.87
N ARG A 218 11.80 -8.59 1.27
CA ARG A 218 11.65 -7.25 1.86
C ARG A 218 10.19 -6.85 2.07
N ILE A 219 9.36 -7.23 1.10
CA ILE A 219 7.91 -7.03 1.15
C ILE A 219 7.26 -8.39 1.01
N ALA A 220 6.47 -8.77 2.02
CA ALA A 220 5.70 -10.00 2.02
C ALA A 220 4.20 -9.70 1.90
N MET A 221 3.44 -10.65 1.36
CA MET A 221 2.00 -10.51 1.18
C MET A 221 1.26 -11.74 1.68
N VAL A 222 0.19 -11.51 2.44
CA VAL A 222 -0.81 -12.51 2.83
C VAL A 222 -2.06 -12.26 1.98
N PHE A 223 -2.38 -13.22 1.10
CA PHE A 223 -3.53 -13.13 0.21
C PHE A 223 -4.85 -13.49 0.91
N GLN A 224 -5.96 -13.02 0.33
CA GLN A 224 -7.34 -13.18 0.83
C GLN A 224 -7.78 -14.62 1.06
N ASP A 225 -7.26 -15.60 0.32
CA ASP A 225 -7.58 -17.03 0.51
C ASP A 225 -6.33 -17.88 0.77
N PRO A 226 -6.13 -18.39 2.01
CA PRO A 226 -4.97 -19.22 2.33
C PRO A 226 -4.92 -20.54 1.55
N LEU A 227 -6.05 -21.05 1.03
CA LEU A 227 -6.05 -22.25 0.17
C LEU A 227 -5.47 -22.00 -1.21
N THR A 228 -5.54 -20.76 -1.70
CA THR A 228 -4.87 -20.39 -2.96
C THR A 228 -3.37 -20.19 -2.77
N SER A 229 -2.94 -19.88 -1.53
CA SER A 229 -1.54 -19.65 -1.17
C SER A 229 -0.78 -20.94 -0.84
N LEU A 230 -1.45 -21.93 -0.24
CA LEU A 230 -0.85 -23.21 0.13
C LEU A 230 -1.08 -24.27 -0.94
N ASN A 231 0.00 -24.90 -1.40
CA ASN A 231 -0.09 -26.06 -2.27
C ASN A 231 -0.54 -27.30 -1.48
N PRO A 232 -1.70 -27.91 -1.83
CA PRO A 232 -2.29 -28.99 -1.02
C PRO A 232 -1.53 -30.32 -1.11
N VAL A 233 -0.61 -30.49 -2.06
CA VAL A 233 0.15 -31.74 -2.25
C VAL A 233 1.51 -31.76 -1.56
N TYR A 234 1.91 -30.65 -0.93
CA TYR A 234 3.12 -30.56 -0.11
C TYR A 234 2.76 -30.35 1.35
N THR A 235 3.65 -30.74 2.26
CA THR A 235 3.46 -30.43 3.70
C THR A 235 3.69 -28.94 3.94
N VAL A 236 3.18 -28.43 5.05
CA VAL A 236 3.40 -27.02 5.45
C VAL A 236 4.90 -26.75 5.63
N GLY A 237 5.61 -27.66 6.29
CA GLY A 237 7.06 -27.57 6.45
C GLY A 237 7.84 -27.54 5.14
N ASN A 238 7.46 -28.36 4.15
CA ASN A 238 8.16 -28.36 2.85
C ASN A 238 8.08 -26.98 2.16
N GLN A 239 6.94 -26.29 2.29
CA GLN A 239 6.71 -24.98 1.66
C GLN A 239 7.45 -23.85 2.41
N LEU A 240 7.51 -23.93 3.74
CA LEU A 240 8.35 -23.03 4.55
C LEU A 240 9.84 -23.22 4.25
N GLU A 241 10.31 -24.48 4.23
CA GLU A 241 11.71 -24.81 3.92
C GLU A 241 12.10 -24.37 2.49
N GLU A 242 11.18 -24.45 1.53
CA GLU A 242 11.41 -23.92 0.18
C GLU A 242 11.65 -22.39 0.20
N THR A 243 10.82 -21.66 0.95
CA THR A 243 10.95 -20.19 1.09
C THR A 243 12.28 -19.82 1.75
N LEU A 244 12.62 -20.47 2.87
CA LEU A 244 13.89 -20.28 3.58
C LEU A 244 15.10 -20.60 2.70
N ARG A 245 15.02 -21.65 1.89
CA ARG A 245 16.11 -22.03 0.97
C ARG A 245 16.30 -21.01 -0.15
N LEU A 246 15.21 -20.43 -0.67
CA LEU A 246 15.28 -19.49 -1.79
C LEU A 246 15.72 -18.08 -1.38
N HIS A 247 15.40 -17.66 -0.15
CA HIS A 247 15.58 -16.28 0.29
C HIS A 247 16.58 -16.10 1.43
N GLN A 248 16.85 -17.15 2.22
CA GLN A 248 17.74 -17.11 3.41
C GLN A 248 18.92 -18.07 3.29
N ASP A 249 19.09 -18.77 2.16
CA ASP A 249 20.12 -19.80 1.94
C ASP A 249 20.15 -20.92 3.02
N LEU A 250 19.06 -21.10 3.77
CA LEU A 250 18.91 -22.12 4.81
C LEU A 250 18.43 -23.44 4.20
N SER A 251 19.02 -24.57 4.64
CA SER A 251 18.62 -25.89 4.12
C SER A 251 18.81 -27.02 5.15
N GLY A 252 18.19 -28.17 4.85
CA GLY A 252 18.30 -29.37 5.68
C GLY A 252 17.73 -29.17 7.08
N GLN A 253 18.43 -29.69 8.09
CA GLN A 253 17.95 -29.65 9.48
C GLN A 253 17.81 -28.23 10.03
N ALA A 254 18.65 -27.28 9.57
CA ALA A 254 18.54 -25.88 9.99
C ALA A 254 17.23 -25.26 9.48
N ALA A 255 16.87 -25.49 8.22
CA ALA A 255 15.61 -25.00 7.65
C ALA A 255 14.38 -25.65 8.33
N THR A 256 14.46 -26.95 8.67
CA THR A 256 13.37 -27.61 9.40
C THR A 256 13.17 -27.04 10.80
N GLU A 257 14.25 -26.75 11.53
CA GLU A 257 14.13 -26.16 12.87
C GLU A 257 13.60 -24.71 12.79
N GLU A 258 14.09 -23.91 11.85
CA GLU A 258 13.56 -22.57 11.58
C GLU A 258 12.08 -22.60 11.19
N ALA A 259 11.66 -23.54 10.34
CA ALA A 259 10.25 -23.70 9.99
C ALA A 259 9.38 -24.06 11.20
N ILE A 260 9.92 -24.79 12.18
CA ILE A 260 9.21 -25.09 13.43
C ILE A 260 9.11 -23.81 14.26
N GLU A 261 10.19 -23.05 14.43
CA GLU A 261 10.21 -21.80 15.18
C GLU A 261 9.23 -20.77 14.59
N LEU A 262 9.16 -20.64 13.26
CA LEU A 262 8.19 -19.79 12.57
C LEU A 262 6.74 -20.23 12.83
N LEU A 263 6.46 -21.53 12.81
CA LEU A 263 5.14 -22.06 13.14
C LEU A 263 4.77 -21.82 14.62
N GLU A 264 5.73 -21.90 15.53
CA GLU A 264 5.54 -21.57 16.95
C GLU A 264 5.26 -20.08 17.15
N ALA A 265 6.00 -19.21 16.46
CA ALA A 265 5.84 -17.76 16.52
C ALA A 265 4.44 -17.31 16.08
N VAL A 266 3.85 -17.97 15.08
CA VAL A 266 2.46 -17.69 14.68
C VAL A 266 1.42 -18.46 15.50
N GLY A 267 1.81 -19.14 16.58
CA GLY A 267 0.89 -19.80 17.51
C GLY A 267 0.32 -21.14 17.02
N ILE A 268 1.00 -21.89 16.14
CA ILE A 268 0.61 -23.25 15.80
C ILE A 268 0.95 -24.20 16.96
N PRO A 269 -0.03 -24.89 17.57
CA PRO A 269 0.24 -25.83 18.65
C PRO A 269 1.02 -27.04 18.14
N ASP A 270 1.89 -27.61 18.98
CA ASP A 270 2.77 -28.74 18.65
C ASP A 270 3.45 -28.62 17.26
N ALA A 271 3.97 -27.45 16.92
CA ALA A 271 4.56 -27.13 15.62
C ALA A 271 5.53 -28.22 15.11
N ARG A 272 6.41 -28.73 15.98
CA ARG A 272 7.35 -29.82 15.67
C ARG A 272 6.68 -31.08 15.08
N ARG A 273 5.47 -31.42 15.51
CA ARG A 273 4.70 -32.54 14.93
C ARG A 273 4.00 -32.10 13.64
N ARG A 274 3.45 -30.89 13.65
CA ARG A 274 2.58 -30.36 12.58
C ARG A 274 3.33 -29.88 11.33
N VAL A 275 4.64 -29.64 11.41
CA VAL A 275 5.48 -29.26 10.25
C VAL A 275 5.42 -30.31 9.12
N THR A 276 5.20 -31.58 9.46
CA THR A 276 5.03 -32.67 8.47
C THR A 276 3.59 -32.89 8.00
N GLU A 277 2.62 -32.11 8.49
CA GLU A 277 1.23 -32.22 8.08
C GLU A 277 0.95 -31.42 6.80
N TYR A 278 -0.05 -31.87 6.05
CA TYR A 278 -0.53 -31.21 4.84
C TYR A 278 -1.55 -30.11 5.16
N PRO A 279 -1.72 -29.10 4.28
CA PRO A 279 -2.68 -28.01 4.49
C PRO A 279 -4.11 -28.49 4.82
N HIS A 280 -4.57 -29.57 4.17
CA HIS A 280 -5.91 -30.12 4.41
C HIS A 280 -6.11 -30.73 5.81
N GLN A 281 -5.02 -30.97 6.56
CA GLN A 281 -5.05 -31.44 7.95
C GLN A 281 -5.12 -30.28 8.96
N PHE A 282 -4.86 -29.03 8.53
CA PHE A 282 -4.98 -27.83 9.36
C PHE A 282 -6.41 -27.29 9.37
N SER A 283 -6.81 -26.67 10.48
CA SER A 283 -8.03 -25.84 10.56
C SER A 283 -7.90 -24.57 9.72
N GLY A 284 -9.00 -23.85 9.46
CA GLY A 284 -8.95 -22.57 8.73
C GLY A 284 -7.97 -21.56 9.35
N GLY A 285 -8.06 -21.34 10.67
CA GLY A 285 -7.13 -20.49 11.39
C GLY A 285 -5.68 -20.98 11.40
N MET A 286 -5.45 -22.30 11.47
CA MET A 286 -4.09 -22.87 11.36
C MET A 286 -3.52 -22.66 9.95
N ARG A 287 -4.32 -22.77 8.89
CA ARG A 287 -3.88 -22.46 7.52
C ARG A 287 -3.51 -20.99 7.40
N GLN A 288 -4.32 -20.09 7.95
CA GLN A 288 -4.01 -18.65 7.95
C GLN A 288 -2.69 -18.36 8.65
N ARG A 289 -2.49 -18.91 9.86
CA ARG A 289 -1.23 -18.79 10.61
C ARG A 289 -0.05 -19.36 9.81
N ALA A 290 -0.21 -20.49 9.13
CA ALA A 290 0.83 -21.03 8.28
C ALA A 290 1.19 -20.11 7.10
N VAL A 291 0.21 -19.44 6.47
CA VAL A 291 0.48 -18.43 5.44
C VAL A 291 1.22 -17.22 6.01
N ILE A 292 0.82 -16.75 7.19
CA ILE A 292 1.54 -15.68 7.90
C ILE A 292 2.99 -16.11 8.20
N ALA A 293 3.22 -17.34 8.67
CA ALA A 293 4.57 -17.86 8.91
C ALA A 293 5.42 -17.89 7.63
N MET A 294 4.83 -18.27 6.49
CA MET A 294 5.53 -18.22 5.20
C MET A 294 5.88 -16.79 4.79
N ALA A 295 4.98 -15.83 5.00
CA ALA A 295 5.24 -14.42 4.72
C ALA A 295 6.37 -13.85 5.60
N LEU A 296 6.47 -14.28 6.86
CA LEU A 296 7.49 -13.85 7.81
C LEU A 296 8.81 -14.61 7.68
N ALA A 297 8.86 -15.69 6.91
CA ALA A 297 10.01 -16.59 6.85
C ALA A 297 11.32 -15.89 6.41
N CYS A 298 11.20 -14.77 5.69
CA CYS A 298 12.36 -14.03 5.22
C CYS A 298 12.62 -12.71 5.98
N ASP A 299 11.93 -12.50 7.10
CA ASP A 299 12.04 -11.28 7.92
C ASP A 299 11.81 -9.99 7.13
N PRO A 300 10.61 -9.81 6.53
CA PRO A 300 10.30 -8.64 5.71
C PRO A 300 10.19 -7.39 6.57
N GLU A 301 10.51 -6.23 6.00
CA GLU A 301 10.28 -4.94 6.65
C GLU A 301 8.86 -4.42 6.43
N VAL A 302 8.14 -4.92 5.40
CA VAL A 302 6.74 -4.62 5.15
C VAL A 302 5.89 -5.88 4.92
N LEU A 303 4.74 -5.93 5.58
CA LEU A 303 3.73 -6.97 5.39
C LEU A 303 2.43 -6.38 4.84
N ILE A 304 2.01 -6.85 3.68
CA ILE A 304 0.72 -6.53 3.08
C ILE A 304 -0.28 -7.63 3.42
N CYS A 305 -1.38 -7.27 4.07
CA CYS A 305 -2.46 -8.20 4.40
C CYS A 305 -3.72 -7.84 3.60
N ASP A 306 -4.03 -8.63 2.57
CA ASP A 306 -5.23 -8.46 1.76
C ASP A 306 -6.35 -9.35 2.29
N GLU A 307 -7.27 -8.77 3.06
CA GLU A 307 -8.38 -9.47 3.69
C GLU A 307 -7.95 -10.72 4.50
N PRO A 308 -6.99 -10.59 5.44
CA PRO A 308 -6.34 -11.74 6.10
C PRO A 308 -7.27 -12.53 7.04
N THR A 309 -8.44 -11.99 7.36
CA THR A 309 -9.40 -12.62 8.27
C THR A 309 -10.70 -13.02 7.59
N THR A 310 -10.80 -12.83 6.26
CA THR A 310 -11.99 -13.22 5.52
C THR A 310 -12.21 -14.74 5.61
N ALA A 311 -13.48 -15.14 5.74
CA ALA A 311 -13.91 -16.53 5.91
C ALA A 311 -13.46 -17.25 7.20
N LEU A 312 -12.96 -16.50 8.21
CA LEU A 312 -12.70 -17.03 9.56
C LEU A 312 -13.87 -16.73 10.50
N ASP A 313 -14.03 -17.53 11.55
CA ASP A 313 -14.97 -17.20 12.62
C ASP A 313 -14.42 -16.06 13.50
N VAL A 314 -15.32 -15.33 14.18
CA VAL A 314 -14.99 -14.14 14.97
C VAL A 314 -13.91 -14.39 16.03
N THR A 315 -13.85 -15.60 16.60
CA THR A 315 -12.85 -15.92 17.63
C THR A 315 -11.48 -16.08 16.99
N ILE A 316 -11.38 -16.82 15.88
CA ILE A 316 -10.12 -16.98 15.16
C ILE A 316 -9.67 -15.66 14.55
N GLN A 317 -10.58 -14.85 14.00
CA GLN A 317 -10.28 -13.51 13.51
C GLN A 317 -9.58 -12.67 14.59
N ALA A 318 -10.16 -12.54 15.78
CA ALA A 318 -9.56 -11.78 16.88
C ALA A 318 -8.14 -12.27 17.19
N GLN A 319 -7.93 -13.59 17.27
CA GLN A 319 -6.61 -14.16 17.54
C GLN A 319 -5.59 -13.94 16.40
N ILE A 320 -6.03 -13.73 15.16
CA ILE A 320 -5.15 -13.36 14.05
C ILE A 320 -4.79 -11.87 14.12
N LEU A 321 -5.75 -11.00 14.46
CA LEU A 321 -5.49 -9.58 14.64
C LEU A 321 -4.52 -9.34 15.81
N ASP A 322 -4.70 -10.02 16.93
CA ASP A 322 -3.77 -9.97 18.07
C ASP A 322 -2.35 -10.42 17.66
N LEU A 323 -2.24 -11.52 16.90
CA LEU A 323 -0.96 -11.99 16.38
C LEU A 323 -0.29 -10.92 15.50
N LEU A 324 -1.03 -10.29 14.58
CA LEU A 324 -0.46 -9.27 13.69
C LEU A 324 0.04 -8.04 14.46
N LYS A 325 -0.68 -7.62 15.50
CA LYS A 325 -0.25 -6.53 16.40
C LYS A 325 1.02 -6.89 17.18
N GLU A 326 1.07 -8.11 17.71
CA GLU A 326 2.26 -8.60 18.41
C GLU A 326 3.48 -8.61 17.47
N LEU A 327 3.32 -9.14 16.25
CA LEU A 327 4.38 -9.17 15.24
C LEU A 327 4.84 -7.78 14.80
N GLN A 328 3.90 -6.85 14.59
CA GLN A 328 4.19 -5.45 14.26
C GLN A 328 5.11 -4.83 15.32
N HIS A 329 4.72 -4.96 16.60
CA HIS A 329 5.44 -4.36 17.71
C HIS A 329 6.81 -5.02 17.96
N GLU A 330 6.89 -6.34 17.85
CA GLU A 330 8.14 -7.08 18.10
C GLU A 330 9.19 -6.88 17.00
N ARG A 331 8.77 -6.62 15.75
CA ARG A 331 9.66 -6.56 14.58
C ARG A 331 9.80 -5.19 13.93
N ASP A 332 9.13 -4.16 14.46
CA ASP A 332 9.06 -2.82 13.83
C ASP A 332 8.53 -2.88 12.38
N LEU A 333 7.65 -3.85 12.12
CA LEU A 333 7.13 -4.21 10.80
C LEU A 333 6.07 -3.20 10.35
N GLY A 334 6.26 -2.60 9.17
CA GLY A 334 5.21 -1.79 8.53
C GLY A 334 4.11 -2.68 7.97
N ILE A 335 2.84 -2.39 8.28
CA ILE A 335 1.72 -3.22 7.82
C ILE A 335 0.76 -2.41 6.95
N LEU A 336 0.48 -2.90 5.74
CA LEU A 336 -0.65 -2.46 4.94
C LEU A 336 -1.82 -3.43 5.14
N PHE A 337 -2.84 -3.00 5.88
CA PHE A 337 -3.99 -3.83 6.23
C PHE A 337 -5.21 -3.48 5.37
N ILE A 338 -5.56 -4.36 4.44
CA ILE A 338 -6.73 -4.20 3.56
C ILE A 338 -7.88 -5.03 4.10
N THR A 339 -9.04 -4.37 4.29
CA THR A 339 -10.29 -5.05 4.63
C THR A 339 -11.49 -4.24 4.15
N HIS A 340 -12.67 -4.84 4.16
CA HIS A 340 -13.94 -4.12 4.01
C HIS A 340 -14.65 -3.91 5.36
N ASP A 341 -14.12 -4.46 6.46
CA ASP A 341 -14.72 -4.36 7.80
C ASP A 341 -14.11 -3.20 8.59
N MET A 342 -14.89 -2.13 8.76
CA MET A 342 -14.50 -0.97 9.57
C MET A 342 -14.30 -1.32 11.06
N GLY A 343 -14.98 -2.33 11.60
CA GLY A 343 -14.77 -2.78 12.98
C GLY A 343 -13.38 -3.34 13.20
N VAL A 344 -12.84 -4.07 12.22
CA VAL A 344 -11.47 -4.57 12.23
C VAL A 344 -10.46 -3.42 12.11
N ILE A 345 -10.71 -2.47 11.20
CA ILE A 345 -9.88 -1.26 11.03
C ILE A 345 -9.71 -0.52 12.36
N ALA A 346 -10.82 -0.30 13.07
CA ALA A 346 -10.85 0.41 14.35
C ALA A 346 -9.96 -0.25 15.42
N GLU A 347 -9.67 -1.54 15.26
CA GLU A 347 -8.93 -2.33 16.24
C GLU A 347 -7.44 -2.43 15.94
N VAL A 348 -7.06 -2.49 14.66
CA VAL A 348 -5.71 -2.90 14.22
C VAL A 348 -4.88 -1.79 13.57
N THR A 349 -5.51 -0.71 13.10
CA THR A 349 -4.82 0.32 12.30
C THR A 349 -4.53 1.57 13.11
N ASP A 350 -3.41 2.23 12.79
CA ASP A 350 -3.05 3.54 13.32
C ASP A 350 -3.65 4.66 12.46
N ARG A 351 -3.57 4.49 11.13
CA ARG A 351 -4.08 5.41 10.09
C ARG A 351 -4.90 4.65 9.08
N VAL A 352 -5.89 5.30 8.50
CA VAL A 352 -6.87 4.69 7.58
C VAL A 352 -7.00 5.52 6.32
N ASN A 353 -6.95 4.85 5.17
CA ASN A 353 -7.31 5.38 3.87
C ASN A 353 -8.64 4.76 3.42
N VAL A 354 -9.65 5.59 3.21
CA VAL A 354 -10.96 5.17 2.71
C VAL A 354 -10.95 5.28 1.19
N MET A 355 -11.13 4.16 0.50
CA MET A 355 -11.03 4.04 -0.94
C MET A 355 -12.42 3.84 -1.57
N TYR A 356 -12.72 4.63 -2.59
CA TYR A 356 -13.94 4.55 -3.38
C TYR A 356 -13.64 4.64 -4.87
N ALA A 357 -14.14 3.67 -5.65
CA ALA A 357 -14.05 3.65 -7.11
C ALA A 357 -12.67 4.04 -7.69
N GLY A 358 -11.60 3.45 -7.13
CA GLY A 358 -10.22 3.67 -7.60
C GLY A 358 -9.43 4.74 -6.84
N GLU A 359 -10.09 5.56 -6.02
CA GLU A 359 -9.48 6.76 -5.43
C GLU A 359 -9.52 6.72 -3.90
N ILE A 360 -8.55 7.34 -3.23
CA ILE A 360 -8.64 7.62 -1.79
C ILE A 360 -9.50 8.87 -1.61
N VAL A 361 -10.63 8.73 -0.92
CA VAL A 361 -11.58 9.84 -0.69
C VAL A 361 -11.43 10.49 0.68
N GLU A 362 -10.78 9.81 1.62
CA GLU A 362 -10.51 10.33 2.97
C GLU A 362 -9.36 9.58 3.62
N THR A 363 -8.43 10.31 4.24
CA THR A 363 -7.32 9.75 5.02
C THR A 363 -7.30 10.40 6.39
N ALA A 364 -7.16 9.60 7.45
CA ALA A 364 -7.01 10.13 8.81
C ALA A 364 -6.45 9.08 9.77
N GLY A 365 -5.95 9.54 10.93
CA GLY A 365 -5.75 8.66 12.08
C GLY A 365 -7.05 7.95 12.46
N VAL A 366 -6.96 6.69 12.89
CA VAL A 366 -8.13 5.83 13.16
C VAL A 366 -9.12 6.48 14.13
N HIS A 367 -8.63 7.17 15.16
CA HIS A 367 -9.49 7.83 16.14
C HIS A 367 -10.23 9.04 15.56
N SER A 368 -9.55 9.84 14.75
CA SER A 368 -10.13 11.02 14.08
C SER A 368 -11.20 10.61 13.08
N LEU A 369 -10.91 9.61 12.23
CA LEU A 369 -11.85 9.10 11.23
C LEU A 369 -13.16 8.60 11.87
N PHE A 370 -13.07 7.85 12.98
CA PHE A 370 -14.25 7.27 13.63
C PHE A 370 -15.00 8.27 14.53
N GLY A 371 -14.32 9.34 14.96
CA GLY A 371 -14.88 10.41 15.78
C GLY A 371 -15.61 11.47 14.95
N ASP A 372 -15.01 11.90 13.84
CA ASP A 372 -15.49 13.01 13.00
C ASP A 372 -15.21 12.74 11.50
N PRO A 373 -15.87 11.73 10.91
CA PRO A 373 -15.70 11.39 9.49
C PRO A 373 -16.18 12.54 8.59
N LYS A 374 -15.38 12.91 7.60
CA LYS A 374 -15.61 14.08 6.75
C LYS A 374 -16.32 13.73 5.45
N HIS A 375 -15.87 12.71 4.73
CA HIS A 375 -16.44 12.37 3.44
C HIS A 375 -17.81 11.68 3.61
N PRO A 376 -18.85 12.06 2.84
CA PRO A 376 -20.19 11.46 2.99
C PRO A 376 -20.23 9.94 2.77
N TYR A 377 -19.31 9.40 1.96
CA TYR A 377 -19.11 7.96 1.81
C TYR A 377 -18.63 7.30 3.12
N THR A 378 -17.61 7.86 3.77
CA THR A 378 -17.08 7.37 5.05
C THR A 378 -18.13 7.40 6.14
N GLN A 379 -18.92 8.48 6.19
CA GLN A 379 -20.09 8.58 7.07
C GLN A 379 -21.04 7.40 6.84
N GLY A 380 -21.39 7.13 5.58
CA GLY A 380 -22.23 5.99 5.21
C GLY A 380 -21.64 4.63 5.63
N LEU A 381 -20.33 4.40 5.42
CA LEU A 381 -19.66 3.16 5.83
C LEU A 381 -19.74 2.95 7.35
N LEU A 382 -19.46 4.00 8.13
CA LEU A 382 -19.51 3.96 9.59
C LEU A 382 -20.94 3.77 10.12
N GLU A 383 -21.93 4.37 9.44
CA GLU A 383 -23.35 4.22 9.79
C GLU A 383 -23.88 2.81 9.52
N SER A 384 -23.29 2.10 8.56
CA SER A 384 -23.59 0.70 8.26
C SER A 384 -22.99 -0.31 9.26
N ILE A 385 -22.14 0.13 10.19
CA ILE A 385 -21.54 -0.76 11.22
C ILE A 385 -22.60 -1.14 12.27
N PRO A 386 -22.83 -2.45 12.51
CA PRO A 386 -23.70 -2.91 13.58
C PRO A 386 -23.29 -2.38 14.97
N GLY A 387 -24.28 -1.95 15.77
CA GLY A 387 -24.05 -1.54 17.16
C GLY A 387 -23.74 -0.04 17.39
N ARG A 388 -23.51 0.75 16.33
CA ARG A 388 -23.36 2.22 16.45
C ARG A 388 -24.69 2.99 16.36
N GLN A 389 -25.75 2.38 15.83
CA GLN A 389 -27.07 3.01 15.65
C GLN A 389 -28.00 2.77 16.85
N GLN A 390 -28.77 3.78 17.27
CA GLN A 390 -29.83 3.67 18.29
C GLN A 390 -31.19 3.19 17.71
N GLY A 391 -31.23 2.59 16.51
CA GLY A 391 -32.45 2.19 15.82
C GLY A 391 -32.45 0.74 15.31
N GLU A 392 -33.63 0.23 14.92
CA GLU A 392 -33.84 -1.17 14.49
C GLU A 392 -33.39 -1.48 13.04
N ARG A 393 -33.01 -0.48 12.23
CA ARG A 393 -32.58 -0.69 10.83
C ARG A 393 -31.20 -0.08 10.59
N LEU A 394 -30.30 -0.91 10.06
CA LEU A 394 -29.00 -0.48 9.56
C LEU A 394 -29.22 0.40 8.32
N GLN A 395 -28.54 1.55 8.28
CA GLN A 395 -28.48 2.38 7.08
C GLN A 395 -27.54 1.71 6.08
N THR A 396 -27.97 1.60 4.83
CA THR A 396 -27.18 1.03 3.73
C THR A 396 -26.95 2.09 2.67
N ILE A 397 -25.76 2.14 2.10
CA ILE A 397 -25.46 2.99 0.96
C ILE A 397 -26.13 2.39 -0.28
N GLU A 398 -27.17 3.03 -0.81
CA GLU A 398 -27.90 2.51 -1.98
C GLU A 398 -27.05 2.50 -3.25
N GLY A 399 -27.35 1.58 -4.18
CA GLY A 399 -26.63 1.42 -5.44
C GLY A 399 -25.38 0.53 -5.36
N ASN A 400 -24.60 0.50 -6.43
CA ASN A 400 -23.33 -0.23 -6.52
C ASN A 400 -22.17 0.75 -6.70
N VAL A 401 -20.95 0.34 -6.38
CA VAL A 401 -19.73 1.09 -6.75
C VAL A 401 -19.69 1.18 -8.29
N PRO A 402 -19.56 2.40 -8.86
CA PRO A 402 -19.45 2.55 -10.31
C PRO A 402 -18.15 1.91 -10.80
N THR A 403 -18.16 1.36 -12.02
CA THR A 403 -16.93 0.94 -12.68
C THR A 403 -16.23 2.20 -13.21
N PRO A 404 -15.02 2.53 -12.72
CA PRO A 404 -14.27 3.69 -13.20
C PRO A 404 -13.69 3.37 -14.59
N ASN A 405 -14.38 3.77 -15.66
CA ASN A 405 -13.97 3.50 -17.03
C ASN A 405 -13.41 4.71 -17.78
N GLU A 406 -13.53 5.90 -17.19
CA GLU A 406 -13.01 7.17 -17.71
C GLU A 406 -12.23 7.90 -16.62
N PRO A 407 -11.32 8.83 -16.99
CA PRO A 407 -10.66 9.72 -16.04
C PRO A 407 -11.68 10.44 -15.15
N ALA A 408 -11.36 10.58 -13.87
CA ALA A 408 -12.25 11.23 -12.92
C ALA A 408 -12.30 12.75 -13.19
N THR A 409 -13.35 13.20 -13.89
CA THR A 409 -13.59 14.63 -14.16
C THR A 409 -14.62 15.26 -13.22
N TYR A 410 -15.27 14.42 -12.41
CA TYR A 410 -16.30 14.78 -11.43
C TYR A 410 -16.19 13.86 -10.21
N CYS A 411 -16.88 14.18 -9.12
CA CYS A 411 -16.91 13.32 -7.93
C CYS A 411 -17.61 11.98 -8.25
N ARG A 412 -16.86 10.88 -8.26
CA ARG A 412 -17.39 9.53 -8.55
C ARG A 412 -18.50 9.10 -7.59
N PHE A 413 -18.53 9.65 -6.37
CA PHE A 413 -19.57 9.35 -5.37
C PHE A 413 -20.84 10.20 -5.52
N ALA A 414 -20.85 11.26 -6.35
CA ALA A 414 -21.99 12.17 -6.50
C ALA A 414 -23.34 11.46 -6.72
N PRO A 415 -23.46 10.40 -7.57
CA PRO A 415 -24.73 9.72 -7.80
C PRO A 415 -25.32 8.99 -6.58
N ARG A 416 -24.49 8.69 -5.57
CA ARG A 416 -24.88 7.99 -4.32
C ARG A 416 -24.79 8.91 -3.10
N CYS A 417 -24.32 10.14 -3.28
CA CYS A 417 -24.04 11.06 -2.18
C CYS A 417 -25.33 11.79 -1.74
N PRO A 418 -25.74 11.69 -0.46
CA PRO A 418 -26.92 12.40 0.03
C PRO A 418 -26.71 13.92 0.14
N LYS A 419 -25.47 14.39 0.00
CA LYS A 419 -25.05 15.80 0.05
C LYS A 419 -24.59 16.33 -1.32
N ALA A 420 -24.86 15.61 -2.41
CA ALA A 420 -24.46 16.03 -3.75
C ALA A 420 -25.11 17.37 -4.15
N PHE A 421 -24.36 18.20 -4.86
CA PHE A 421 -24.81 19.44 -5.48
C PHE A 421 -24.23 19.56 -6.90
N SER A 422 -24.61 20.59 -7.65
CA SER A 422 -24.29 20.71 -9.09
C SER A 422 -22.82 20.54 -9.43
N ASP A 423 -21.93 21.07 -8.59
CA ASP A 423 -20.50 21.10 -8.92
C ASP A 423 -19.87 19.71 -8.74
N CYS A 424 -20.47 18.84 -7.92
CA CYS A 424 -20.02 17.44 -7.78
C CYS A 424 -20.15 16.65 -9.09
N GLU A 425 -21.02 17.07 -10.01
CA GLU A 425 -21.21 16.45 -11.32
C GLU A 425 -20.34 17.09 -12.42
N ALA A 426 -19.61 18.16 -12.10
CA ALA A 426 -18.85 18.95 -13.06
C ALA A 426 -17.35 19.08 -12.73
N VAL A 427 -16.98 18.92 -11.46
CA VAL A 427 -15.62 19.13 -10.95
C VAL A 427 -15.21 17.94 -10.09
N HIS A 428 -14.02 17.43 -10.35
CA HIS A 428 -13.39 16.39 -9.52
C HIS A 428 -12.84 17.01 -8.23
N PRO A 429 -13.11 16.44 -7.05
CA PRO A 429 -12.61 16.98 -5.80
C PRO A 429 -11.13 16.65 -5.59
N GLU A 430 -10.31 17.67 -5.37
CA GLU A 430 -8.94 17.49 -4.88
C GLU A 430 -8.93 17.16 -3.38
N THR A 431 -7.88 16.44 -2.96
CA THR A 431 -7.65 16.11 -1.55
C THR A 431 -7.23 17.36 -0.79
N VAL A 432 -8.04 17.76 0.19
CA VAL A 432 -7.75 18.93 1.04
C VAL A 432 -7.64 18.53 2.52
N PRO A 433 -6.82 19.21 3.33
CA PRO A 433 -6.83 19.06 4.78
C PRO A 433 -8.19 19.43 5.39
N VAL A 434 -8.69 18.61 6.31
CA VAL A 434 -10.01 18.75 6.95
C VAL A 434 -9.90 18.45 8.45
N GLY A 435 -10.29 19.41 9.31
CA GLY A 435 -10.30 19.25 10.77
C GLY A 435 -9.41 20.25 11.52
N ASP A 436 -9.54 20.27 12.86
CA ASP A 436 -8.87 21.24 13.74
C ASP A 436 -7.40 20.88 14.08
N GLY A 437 -6.80 19.94 13.34
CA GLY A 437 -5.41 19.54 13.55
C GLY A 437 -4.46 20.72 13.32
N HIS A 438 -3.53 20.95 14.24
CA HIS A 438 -2.45 21.90 13.98
C HIS A 438 -1.64 21.37 12.78
N PRO A 439 -1.30 22.22 11.79
CA PRO A 439 -0.54 21.80 10.60
C PRO A 439 0.88 21.29 10.91
N GLU A 440 1.30 21.29 12.17
CA GLU A 440 2.61 20.83 12.64
C GLU A 440 2.64 19.33 13.03
N ASP A 441 1.49 18.67 13.19
CA ASP A 441 1.40 17.20 13.37
C ASP A 441 1.15 16.51 12.02
N GLU A 442 2.16 16.50 11.14
CA GLU A 442 2.12 15.84 9.82
C GLU A 442 1.78 14.34 9.90
N GLN A 443 2.02 13.71 11.05
CA GLN A 443 1.82 12.28 11.29
C GLN A 443 0.34 11.83 11.23
N ALA A 444 -0.62 12.76 11.26
CA ALA A 444 -2.05 12.44 11.30
C ALA A 444 -2.95 13.48 10.58
N ALA A 445 -2.43 14.12 9.53
CA ALA A 445 -3.23 15.06 8.74
C ALA A 445 -4.49 14.37 8.21
N HIS A 446 -5.65 14.82 8.71
CA HIS A 446 -6.94 14.35 8.24
C HIS A 446 -7.23 15.08 6.93
N THR A 447 -7.36 14.35 5.84
CA THR A 447 -7.64 14.89 4.50
C THR A 447 -8.89 14.26 3.91
N ALA A 448 -9.58 14.99 3.02
CA ALA A 448 -10.72 14.47 2.29
C ALA A 448 -10.79 15.06 0.88
N ALA A 449 -11.07 14.21 -0.11
CA ALA A 449 -11.39 14.62 -1.47
C ALA A 449 -12.89 14.90 -1.57
N CYS A 450 -13.33 16.08 -1.11
CA CYS A 450 -14.74 16.46 -1.15
C CYS A 450 -14.95 17.96 -1.34
N LEU A 451 -15.78 18.33 -2.32
CA LEU A 451 -16.11 19.74 -2.62
C LEU A 451 -16.82 20.48 -1.48
N LEU A 452 -17.28 19.79 -0.43
CA LEU A 452 -17.85 20.42 0.77
C LEU A 452 -16.83 21.22 1.59
N TYR A 453 -15.53 20.94 1.44
CA TYR A 453 -14.47 21.51 2.28
C TYR A 453 -13.51 22.46 1.54
N VAL A 454 -13.73 22.69 0.25
CA VAL A 454 -12.85 23.54 -0.59
C VAL A 454 -12.94 25.02 -0.21
N ASP A 455 -14.11 25.49 0.26
CA ASP A 455 -14.30 26.88 0.71
C ASP A 455 -13.66 27.18 2.09
N GLU A 456 -13.50 26.17 2.96
CA GLU A 456 -12.88 26.35 4.28
C GLU A 456 -11.37 26.64 4.15
N TYR A 457 -10.70 26.06 3.15
CA TYR A 457 -9.28 26.30 2.86
C TYR A 457 -9.02 27.67 2.20
N THR A 458 -9.82 28.05 1.21
CA THR A 458 -9.67 29.36 0.54
C THR A 458 -9.97 30.55 1.47
N ALA A 459 -10.87 30.37 2.45
CA ALA A 459 -11.13 31.38 3.48
C ALA A 459 -10.04 31.43 4.58
N ALA A 460 -9.40 30.31 4.91
CA ALA A 460 -8.35 30.23 5.92
C ALA A 460 -6.96 30.66 5.40
N ALA A 461 -6.64 30.38 4.14
CA ALA A 461 -5.36 30.74 3.51
C ALA A 461 -5.19 32.25 3.23
N HIS A 462 -6.27 33.04 3.36
CA HIS A 462 -6.25 34.50 3.15
C HIS A 462 -7.04 35.28 4.22
N PRO A 463 -6.41 35.69 5.34
CA PRO A 463 -7.02 36.64 6.25
C PRO A 463 -6.84 38.06 5.70
N SER A 464 -7.48 38.41 4.58
CA SER A 464 -7.67 39.81 4.23
C SER A 464 -8.97 40.03 3.46
N GLY A 465 -9.89 40.74 4.12
CA GLY A 465 -11.28 40.85 3.71
C GLY A 465 -11.49 41.57 2.38
N ARG A 466 -12.43 41.04 1.61
CA ARG A 466 -13.29 41.81 0.71
C ARG A 466 -14.72 41.27 0.82
N THR A 467 -15.61 42.12 1.31
CA THR A 467 -17.06 41.95 1.19
C THR A 467 -17.46 41.87 -0.29
N PRO A 468 -18.44 41.04 -0.68
CA PRO A 468 -18.97 41.06 -2.04
C PRO A 468 -19.81 42.33 -2.23
N ASP A 469 -19.36 43.21 -3.11
CA ASP A 469 -20.12 44.36 -3.57
C ASP A 469 -21.24 43.90 -4.53
N GLN A 470 -22.47 44.27 -4.20
CA GLN A 470 -23.64 44.08 -5.03
C GLN A 470 -23.66 45.13 -6.14
N GLY A 471 -23.16 44.78 -7.33
CA GLY A 471 -23.20 45.64 -8.51
C GLY A 471 -24.16 45.12 -9.57
N ALA A 472 -25.42 45.54 -9.52
CA ALA A 472 -26.39 45.37 -10.60
C ALA A 472 -25.90 46.07 -11.88
N GLY A 473 -25.98 45.36 -13.02
CA GLY A 473 -25.68 45.89 -14.34
C GLY A 473 -26.52 45.22 -15.42
N GLU A 474 -27.71 45.78 -15.67
CA GLU A 474 -28.55 45.50 -16.83
C GLU A 474 -27.76 45.65 -18.13
N VAL A 475 -27.84 44.67 -19.04
CA VAL A 475 -27.56 44.89 -20.47
C VAL A 475 -28.77 44.47 -21.29
N LYS A 476 -29.38 45.49 -21.88
CA LYS A 476 -30.56 45.47 -22.76
C LYS A 476 -30.36 44.64 -24.02
N ALA A 477 -31.42 43.91 -24.34
CA ALA A 477 -31.71 43.43 -25.68
C ALA A 477 -31.72 44.57 -26.72
N THR A 478 -31.10 44.32 -27.87
CA THR A 478 -31.50 44.95 -29.14
C THR A 478 -31.60 43.86 -30.20
N GLY A 479 -32.82 43.71 -30.74
CA GLY A 479 -33.11 42.82 -31.84
C GLY A 479 -32.73 43.42 -33.19
N GLY A 480 -32.51 42.54 -34.15
CA GLY A 480 -32.32 42.84 -35.56
C GLY A 480 -32.63 41.59 -36.39
N ASN A 481 -33.82 41.58 -36.96
CA ASN A 481 -34.47 40.50 -37.71
C ASN A 481 -33.98 40.47 -39.17
N ALA A 482 -33.87 39.29 -39.79
CA ALA A 482 -34.04 39.08 -41.24
C ALA A 482 -34.13 37.58 -41.61
N ASP A 483 -35.36 37.18 -41.96
CA ASP A 483 -35.76 36.41 -43.15
C ASP A 483 -35.37 34.93 -43.39
N ALA A 484 -36.29 34.06 -42.97
CA ALA A 484 -37.18 33.20 -43.79
C ALA A 484 -36.67 32.51 -45.10
N ALA A 485 -36.76 31.17 -45.12
CA ALA A 485 -37.34 30.30 -46.18
C ALA A 485 -37.28 28.83 -45.68
N THR A 486 -38.37 28.21 -45.18
CA THR A 486 -39.40 27.37 -45.86
C THR A 486 -38.94 26.11 -46.58
N ASP A 487 -39.63 25.01 -46.22
CA ASP A 487 -39.88 23.74 -46.92
C ASP A 487 -38.75 22.68 -46.82
N THR A 488 -38.98 21.39 -46.54
CA THR A 488 -40.17 20.54 -46.71
C THR A 488 -39.99 19.22 -45.92
N GLU A 489 -41.11 18.61 -45.51
CA GLU A 489 -41.23 17.25 -44.95
C GLU A 489 -40.73 16.16 -45.92
N THR A 490 -40.16 15.05 -45.39
CA THR A 490 -40.48 13.69 -45.91
C THR A 490 -40.09 12.58 -44.93
N GLU A 491 -41.04 11.68 -44.74
CA GLU A 491 -41.03 10.44 -43.94
C GLU A 491 -40.09 9.34 -44.49
N THR A 492 -39.51 8.56 -43.55
CA THR A 492 -39.14 7.11 -43.47
C THR A 492 -39.05 6.21 -44.74
N PRO A 493 -38.26 5.08 -44.76
CA PRO A 493 -38.32 4.01 -43.74
C PRO A 493 -37.06 3.16 -43.45
N ARG A 494 -37.24 2.30 -42.43
CA ARG A 494 -36.47 1.10 -42.01
C ARG A 494 -35.96 0.23 -43.18
N GLY A 495 -34.79 -0.38 -42.97
CA GLY A 495 -34.30 -1.55 -43.71
C GLY A 495 -33.34 -2.38 -42.84
N ASP A 496 -33.63 -3.67 -42.76
CA ASP A 496 -32.86 -4.75 -42.12
C ASP A 496 -31.38 -4.76 -42.48
N ASP A 497 -30.54 -5.14 -41.52
CA ASP A 497 -29.26 -5.80 -41.80
C ASP A 497 -29.19 -7.15 -41.08
N ARG A 498 -28.64 -8.11 -41.82
CA ARG A 498 -28.36 -9.50 -41.48
C ARG A 498 -27.13 -9.66 -40.59
#